data_AF-A0A0D1KIA0-F1
#
_entry.id   AF-A0A0D1KIA0-F1
#
_cell.length_a   1.000
_cell.length_b   1.000
_cell.length_c   1.000
_cell.angle_alpha   90.00
_cell.angle_beta   90.00
_cell.angle_gamma   90.00
#
_symmetry.space_group_name_H-M   'P 1'
#
loop_
_entity.id
_entity.type
_entity.pdbx_description
1 polymer ?
#
loop_
_entity_poly.entity_id
_entity_poly.type
_entity_poly.pdbx_seq_one_letter_code
_entity_poly.pdbx_strand_id
1 'polypeptide(L)'
;MKPGKYVLDLTAYGQKDDQGGYQFTDAAKTTKFAHRWHFEKTFTITGSEATQYNKADFTVTKDAFNWWSLLAVLLAVLITVFWFILWKRRRDDEEEESEQN
;
A
#
# COMPACT_ATOMS: atom_id res chain seq x y z
N MET A 1 23.61 8.61 9.63
CA MET A 1 23.58 10.07 9.87
C MET A 1 24.68 10.50 10.84
N LYS A 2 25.17 11.73 10.69
CA LYS A 2 26.15 12.37 11.58
C LYS A 2 25.46 13.47 12.39
N PRO A 3 25.94 13.80 13.61
CA PRO A 3 25.47 14.98 14.31
C PRO A 3 25.92 16.26 13.60
N GLY A 4 25.12 17.33 13.68
CA GLY A 4 25.44 18.59 13.02
C GLY A 4 24.22 19.47 12.74
N LYS A 5 24.48 20.64 12.15
CA LYS A 5 23.44 21.56 11.66
C LYS A 5 23.01 21.15 10.26
N TYR A 6 21.72 21.10 10.05
CA TYR A 6 21.08 20.73 8.79
C TYR A 6 20.06 21.78 8.40
N VAL A 7 19.91 21.98 7.08
CA VAL A 7 18.88 22.81 6.49
C VAL A 7 17.95 21.90 5.71
N LEU A 8 16.66 21.92 6.06
CA LEU A 8 15.60 21.36 5.25
C LEU A 8 15.13 22.46 4.31
N ASP A 9 15.34 22.26 3.02
CA ASP A 9 14.77 23.08 1.94
C ASP A 9 13.73 22.23 1.21
N LEU A 10 12.48 22.69 1.24
CA LEU A 10 11.37 21.99 0.62
C LEU A 10 10.54 22.97 -0.20
N THR A 11 10.37 22.66 -1.48
CA THR A 11 9.44 23.37 -2.36
C THR A 11 8.32 22.43 -2.79
N ALA A 12 7.08 22.82 -2.52
CA ALA A 12 5.88 22.08 -2.90
C ALA A 12 5.09 22.86 -3.95
N TYR A 13 4.62 22.15 -4.97
CA TYR A 13 3.75 22.70 -6.02
C TYR A 13 2.38 22.07 -5.91
N GLY A 14 1.33 22.90 -5.95
CA GLY A 14 -0.06 22.45 -5.80
C GLY A 14 -0.91 22.83 -7.00
N GLN A 15 -1.85 21.95 -7.33
CA GLN A 15 -2.83 22.10 -8.40
C GLN A 15 -2.20 22.35 -9.78
N LYS A 16 -2.19 21.32 -10.64
CA LYS A 16 -1.75 21.47 -12.04
C LYS A 16 -2.73 22.38 -12.78
N ASP A 17 -2.19 23.33 -13.53
CA ASP A 17 -2.95 24.33 -14.26
C ASP A 17 -2.10 24.90 -15.41
N ASP A 18 -2.57 24.78 -16.66
CA ASP A 18 -1.85 25.23 -17.86
C ASP A 18 -1.73 26.77 -17.95
N GLN A 19 -2.58 27.49 -17.22
CA GLN A 19 -2.51 28.95 -17.04
C GLN A 19 -1.81 29.33 -15.72
N GLY A 20 -1.37 28.35 -14.94
CA GLY A 20 -0.66 28.54 -13.68
C GLY A 20 0.66 29.30 -13.86
N GLY A 21 0.94 30.21 -12.94
CA GLY A 21 2.14 31.06 -12.96
C GLY A 21 3.42 30.37 -12.49
N TYR A 22 3.32 29.22 -11.82
CA TYR A 22 4.46 28.47 -11.30
C TYR A 22 4.78 27.27 -12.20
N GLN A 23 6.06 26.99 -12.41
CA GLN A 23 6.48 25.91 -13.29
C GLN A 23 7.49 25.01 -12.58
N PHE A 24 7.41 23.72 -12.86
CA PHE A 24 8.38 22.71 -12.45
C PHE A 24 8.77 21.89 -13.68
N THR A 25 10.07 21.78 -13.93
CA THR A 25 10.62 21.04 -15.06
C THR A 25 11.34 19.80 -14.53
N ASP A 26 10.84 18.62 -14.91
CA ASP A 26 11.48 17.35 -14.62
C ASP A 26 11.82 16.64 -15.94
N ALA A 27 13.06 16.19 -16.08
CA ALA A 27 13.57 15.40 -17.22
C ALA A 27 13.02 15.83 -18.59
N ALA A 28 13.02 17.15 -18.86
CA ALA A 28 12.53 17.83 -20.07
C ALA A 28 11.01 18.04 -20.22
N LYS A 29 10.18 17.71 -19.23
CA LYS A 29 8.76 18.07 -19.19
C LYS A 29 8.50 19.20 -18.21
N THR A 30 8.00 20.32 -18.71
CA THR A 30 7.55 21.44 -17.88
C THR A 30 6.07 21.29 -17.55
N THR A 31 5.75 21.24 -16.25
CA THR A 31 4.38 21.27 -15.75
C THR A 31 4.12 22.59 -15.06
N LYS A 32 2.95 23.18 -15.29
CA LYS A 32 2.51 24.42 -14.66
C LYS A 32 1.55 24.15 -13.50
N PHE A 33 1.60 25.03 -12.50
CA PHE A 33 0.87 24.92 -11.25
C PHE A 33 0.31 26.28 -10.83
N ALA A 34 -0.86 26.26 -10.21
CA ALA A 34 -1.49 27.46 -9.66
C ALA A 34 -0.82 27.94 -8.36
N HIS A 35 -0.26 27.03 -7.57
CA HIS A 35 0.30 27.34 -6.25
C HIS A 35 1.72 26.78 -6.06
N ARG A 36 2.52 27.51 -5.28
CA ARG A 36 3.85 27.10 -4.82
C ARG A 36 4.08 27.53 -3.38
N TRP A 37 4.54 26.61 -2.55
CA TRP A 37 5.01 26.87 -1.19
C TRP A 37 6.48 26.50 -1.07
N HIS A 38 7.23 27.35 -0.38
CA HIS A 38 8.63 27.12 -0.07
C HIS A 38 8.80 27.15 1.44
N PHE A 39 9.41 26.11 1.99
CA PHE A 39 9.62 25.92 3.40
C PHE A 39 11.10 25.65 3.65
N GLU A 40 11.72 26.53 4.41
CA GLU A 40 13.08 26.37 4.87
C GLU A 40 13.08 26.23 6.40
N LYS A 41 13.76 25.22 6.91
CA LYS A 41 13.94 25.04 8.35
C LYS A 41 15.34 24.54 8.67
N THR A 42 16.03 25.30 9.51
CA THR A 42 17.30 24.87 10.12
C THR A 42 17.04 24.10 11.40
N PHE A 43 17.71 22.96 11.56
CA PHE A 43 17.68 22.16 12.79
C PHE A 43 19.05 21.56 13.09
N THR A 44 19.26 21.14 14.33
CA THR A 44 20.51 20.51 14.76
C THR A 44 20.21 19.10 15.23
N ILE A 45 20.93 18.12 14.70
CA ILE A 45 20.89 16.73 15.18
C ILE A 45 21.99 16.56 16.21
N THR A 46 21.63 16.20 17.44
CA THR A 46 22.58 15.91 18.51
C THR A 46 23.28 14.56 18.32
N GLY A 47 24.40 14.32 19.02
CA GLY A 47 25.12 13.05 18.96
C GLY A 47 24.30 11.84 19.42
N SER A 48 23.48 12.03 20.46
CA SER A 48 22.55 11.02 20.96
C SER A 48 21.45 10.70 19.95
N GLU A 49 20.83 11.71 19.35
CA GLU A 49 19.82 11.53 18.31
C GLU A 49 20.40 10.86 17.06
N ALA A 50 21.58 11.28 16.59
CA ALA A 50 22.23 10.64 15.44
C ALA A 50 22.50 9.15 15.70
N THR A 51 22.93 8.80 16.92
CA THR A 51 23.17 7.41 17.32
C THR A 51 21.86 6.63 17.39
N GLN A 52 20.79 7.22 17.92
CA GLN A 52 19.47 6.61 17.95
C GLN A 52 18.93 6.37 16.54
N TYR A 53 19.01 7.36 15.64
CA TYR A 53 18.56 7.23 14.26
C TYR A 53 19.38 6.22 13.45
N ASN A 54 20.67 6.06 13.75
CA ASN A 54 21.50 5.03 13.11
C ASN A 54 21.19 3.61 13.62
N LYS A 55 20.68 3.50 14.84
CA LYS A 55 20.25 2.22 15.44
C LYS A 55 18.82 1.86 15.05
N ALA A 56 17.97 2.86 14.82
CA ALA A 56 16.64 2.68 14.28
C ALA A 56 16.78 2.22 12.83
N ASP A 57 16.66 0.92 12.62
CA ASP A 57 16.61 0.34 11.29
C ASP A 57 15.26 0.74 10.64
N PHE A 58 15.27 1.82 9.86
CA PHE A 58 14.11 2.29 9.08
C PHE A 58 13.88 1.44 7.83
N THR A 59 14.37 0.20 7.79
CA THR A 59 13.93 -0.76 6.79
C THR A 59 12.43 -0.92 6.96
N VAL A 60 11.66 -0.18 6.14
CA VAL A 60 10.26 -0.42 5.90
C VAL A 60 10.22 -1.83 5.33
N THR A 61 10.06 -2.82 6.20
CA THR A 61 9.61 -4.14 5.79
C THR A 61 8.26 -3.86 5.16
N LYS A 62 8.24 -3.78 3.83
CA LYS A 62 6.99 -3.98 3.09
C LYS A 62 6.52 -5.34 3.58
N ASP A 63 5.58 -5.36 4.51
CA ASP A 63 4.93 -6.59 4.94
C ASP A 63 4.46 -7.24 3.64
N ALA A 64 5.19 -8.26 3.21
CA ALA A 64 4.91 -8.94 1.97
C ALA A 64 3.55 -9.57 2.19
N PHE A 65 2.55 -9.12 1.42
CA PHE A 65 1.20 -9.64 1.48
C PHE A 65 1.27 -11.18 1.48
N ASN A 66 0.68 -11.80 2.51
CA ASN A 66 0.84 -13.23 2.76
C ASN A 66 0.00 -14.05 1.76
N TRP A 67 0.57 -14.32 0.58
CA TRP A 67 -0.06 -15.09 -0.48
C TRP A 67 -0.50 -16.50 -0.03
N TRP A 68 0.13 -17.09 0.99
CA TRP A 68 -0.28 -18.37 1.55
C TRP A 68 -1.65 -18.30 2.24
N SER A 69 -1.97 -17.19 2.91
CA SER A 69 -3.29 -16.99 3.51
C SER A 69 -4.38 -16.91 2.45
N LEU A 70 -4.12 -16.25 1.32
CA LEU A 70 -5.07 -16.18 0.20
C LEU A 70 -5.30 -17.57 -0.42
N LEU A 71 -4.24 -18.35 -0.60
CA LEU A 71 -4.33 -19.72 -1.11
C LEU A 71 -5.13 -20.63 -0.17
N ALA A 72 -4.94 -20.52 1.15
CA ALA A 72 -5.67 -21.29 2.14
C ALA A 72 -7.19 -20.99 2.11
N VAL A 73 -7.57 -19.72 1.99
CA VAL A 73 -8.98 -19.31 1.86
C VAL A 73 -9.58 -19.86 0.57
N LEU A 74 -8.86 -19.78 -0.55
CA LEU A 74 -9.32 -20.33 -1.83
C LEU A 74 -9.59 -21.84 -1.76
N LEU A 75 -8.67 -22.60 -1.15
CA LEU A 75 -8.81 -24.04 -0.94
C LEU A 75 -10.01 -24.37 -0.05
N ALA A 76 -10.21 -23.62 1.05
CA ALA A 76 -11.34 -23.82 1.94
C ALA A 76 -12.67 -23.64 1.20
N VAL A 77 -12.81 -22.57 0.38
CA VAL A 77 -14.01 -22.33 -0.42
C VAL A 77 -14.28 -23.47 -1.41
N LEU A 78 -13.24 -23.96 -2.10
CA LEU A 78 -13.40 -25.08 -3.04
C LEU A 78 -13.89 -26.36 -2.34
N ILE A 79 -13.36 -26.66 -1.16
CA ILE A 79 -13.80 -27.82 -0.37
C ILE A 79 -15.27 -27.65 0.05
N THR A 80 -15.66 -26.47 0.52
CA THR A 80 -17.06 -26.20 0.91
C THR A 80 -18.01 -26.36 -0.27
N VAL A 81 -17.67 -25.82 -1.45
CA VAL A 81 -18.48 -25.96 -2.67
C VAL A 81 -18.57 -27.42 -3.10
N PHE A 82 -17.46 -28.15 -3.05
CA PHE A 82 -17.43 -29.57 -3.40
C PHE A 82 -18.35 -30.40 -2.49
N TRP A 83 -18.27 -30.18 -1.18
CA TRP A 83 -19.14 -30.83 -0.21
C TRP A 83 -20.62 -30.45 -0.40
N PHE A 84 -20.90 -29.19 -0.70
CA PHE A 84 -22.27 -28.73 -0.97
C PHE A 84 -22.88 -29.43 -2.19
N ILE A 85 -22.11 -29.59 -3.27
CA ILE A 85 -22.56 -30.31 -4.48
C ILE A 85 -22.83 -31.79 -4.17
N LEU A 86 -21.93 -32.46 -3.44
CA LEU A 86 -22.12 -33.86 -3.05
C LEU A 86 -23.32 -34.05 -2.13
N TRP A 87 -23.54 -33.12 -1.18
CA TRP A 87 -24.68 -33.16 -0.29
C TRP A 87 -25.99 -32.96 -1.05
N LYS A 88 -26.03 -32.03 -2.01
CA LYS A 88 -27.21 -31.83 -2.86
C LYS A 88 -27.53 -33.08 -3.69
N ARG A 89 -26.52 -33.67 -4.36
CA ARG A 89 -26.75 -34.84 -5.22
C ARG A 89 -27.37 -36.03 -4.49
N ARG A 90 -26.99 -36.25 -3.22
CA ARG A 90 -27.57 -37.34 -2.41
C ARG A 90 -29.04 -37.15 -2.05
N ARG A 91 -29.54 -35.90 -2.05
CA ARG A 91 -30.95 -35.62 -1.73
C ARG A 91 -31.85 -35.78 -2.95
N ASP A 92 -31.30 -35.53 -4.14
CA ASP A 92 -32.02 -35.73 -5.40
C ASP A 92 -32.23 -37.24 -5.68
N ASP A 93 -31.31 -38.11 -5.24
CA ASP A 93 -31.43 -39.58 -5.39
C ASP A 93 -32.47 -40.22 -4.43
N GLU A 94 -32.79 -39.57 -3.28
CA GLU A 94 -33.75 -40.09 -2.29
C GLU A 94 -35.22 -39.73 -2.62
N GLU A 95 -35.46 -38.65 -3.38
CA GLU A 95 -36.81 -38.24 -3.78
C GLU A 95 -37.36 -39.13 -4.91
N GLU A 96 -36.54 -39.58 -5.87
CA GLU A 96 -36.96 -40.43 -7.00
C GLU A 96 -37.31 -41.88 -6.61
N GLU A 97 -36.74 -42.44 -5.53
CA GLU A 97 -37.09 -43.80 -5.03
C GLU A 97 -38.41 -43.83 -4.23
N SER A 98 -38.85 -42.68 -3.70
CA SER A 98 -40.08 -42.59 -2.89
C SER A 98 -41.37 -42.46 -3.72
N GLU A 99 -41.27 -42.12 -5.01
CA GLU A 99 -42.43 -42.01 -5.91
C GLU A 99 -42.73 -43.30 -6.70
N GLN A 100 -41.90 -44.35 -6.57
CA GLN A 100 -42.06 -45.63 -7.28
C GLN A 100 -42.50 -46.82 -6.39
N ASN A 101 -42.83 -46.62 -5.11
CA ASN A 101 -43.38 -47.66 -4.21
C ASN A 101 -44.77 -47.32 -3.68
#